data_AF-A0A3S0DCZ1-F1
#
_entry.id   AF-A0A3S0DCZ1-F1
#
_cell.length_a   1.000
_cell.length_b   1.000
_cell.length_c   1.000
_cell.angle_alpha   90.00
_cell.angle_beta   90.00
_cell.angle_gamma   90.00
#
_symmetry.space_group_name_H-M   'P 1'
#
loop_
_entity.id
_entity.type
_entity.pdbx_description
1 polymer ?
#
loop_
_entity_poly.entity_id
_entity_poly.type
_entity_poly.pdbx_seq_one_letter_code
_entity_poly.pdbx_strand_id
1 'polypeptide(L)'
;MTVFFFRAGLVVVSLLACGPAVLAAPPAPAVVLTPVQMAYLQAETRRIDETFIQKLMTISGASREQVIRAIPAKGRLTERMARIYSSLEYVLKVQLTPEQKALMFAADEERKQALKELPASAATK
;
A
#
# COMPACT_ATOMS: atom_id res chain seq x y z
N MET A 1 -1.32 -38.58 -47.53
CA MET A 1 -2.65 -37.93 -47.53
C MET A 1 -2.45 -36.47 -47.19
N THR A 2 -2.80 -35.44 -47.95
CA THR A 2 -3.44 -35.27 -49.26
C THR A 2 -3.14 -33.80 -49.64
N VAL A 3 -2.75 -33.53 -50.88
CA VAL A 3 -2.61 -32.17 -51.41
C VAL A 3 -3.98 -31.70 -51.90
N PHE A 4 -4.39 -30.47 -51.58
CA PHE A 4 -5.31 -29.70 -52.43
C PHE A 4 -5.02 -28.19 -52.37
N PHE A 5 -4.63 -27.66 -53.53
CA PHE A 5 -4.72 -26.25 -53.94
C PHE A 5 -6.17 -25.92 -54.31
N PHE A 6 -6.66 -24.70 -54.00
CA PHE A 6 -7.74 -23.91 -54.67
C PHE A 6 -8.21 -22.81 -53.68
N ARG A 7 -8.48 -21.51 -53.95
CA ARG A 7 -8.66 -20.67 -55.15
C ARG A 7 -8.34 -19.21 -54.80
N ALA A 8 -7.98 -18.45 -55.83
CA ALA A 8 -8.09 -16.99 -55.89
C ALA A 8 -9.53 -16.49 -55.67
N GLY A 9 -9.65 -15.29 -55.08
CA GLY A 9 -10.91 -14.54 -54.96
C GLY A 9 -10.65 -13.11 -54.52
N LEU A 10 -10.51 -12.20 -55.49
CA LEU A 10 -10.41 -10.75 -55.33
C LEU A 10 -11.78 -10.15 -55.02
N VAL A 11 -11.92 -9.36 -53.96
CA VAL A 11 -12.99 -8.34 -53.80
C VAL A 11 -12.40 -7.11 -53.10
N VAL A 12 -12.40 -6.00 -53.83
CA VAL A 12 -12.12 -4.63 -53.37
C VAL A 12 -13.40 -4.06 -52.78
N VAL A 13 -13.38 -3.50 -51.56
CA VAL A 13 -14.27 -2.38 -51.16
C VAL A 13 -13.55 -1.50 -50.15
N SER A 14 -13.29 -0.25 -50.56
CA SER A 14 -12.90 0.86 -49.69
C SER A 14 -13.92 1.09 -48.58
N LEU A 15 -13.47 1.19 -47.32
CA LEU A 15 -14.14 2.05 -46.36
C LEU A 15 -13.13 3.03 -45.77
N LEU A 16 -13.16 4.23 -46.35
CA LEU A 16 -12.67 5.47 -45.79
C LEU A 16 -13.47 5.75 -44.50
N ALA A 17 -13.08 5.13 -43.39
CA ALA A 17 -13.63 5.45 -42.07
C ALA A 17 -12.81 6.60 -41.49
N CYS A 18 -13.29 7.82 -41.73
CA CYS A 18 -12.96 9.01 -40.97
C CYS A 18 -13.37 8.76 -39.50
N GLY A 19 -12.47 8.20 -38.70
CA GLY A 19 -12.64 8.08 -37.26
C GLY A 19 -12.42 9.45 -36.62
N PRO A 20 -13.27 9.87 -35.65
CA PRO A 20 -13.11 11.17 -35.01
C PRO A 20 -11.73 11.20 -34.35
N ALA A 21 -10.97 12.27 -34.62
CA ALA A 21 -9.79 12.60 -33.86
C ALA A 21 -10.21 12.67 -32.38
N VAL A 22 -9.97 11.60 -31.64
CA VAL A 22 -9.95 11.65 -30.18
C VAL A 22 -8.81 12.61 -29.87
N LEU A 23 -9.18 13.85 -29.52
CA LEU A 23 -8.28 14.79 -28.89
C LEU A 23 -7.68 14.06 -27.69
N ALA A 24 -6.45 13.57 -27.87
CA ALA A 24 -5.67 13.03 -26.78
C ALA A 24 -5.54 14.16 -25.76
N ALA A 25 -6.22 13.99 -24.62
CA ALA A 25 -6.07 14.89 -23.50
C ALA A 25 -4.57 15.03 -23.21
N PRO A 26 -4.06 16.25 -22.98
CA PRO A 26 -2.65 16.43 -22.67
C PRO A 26 -2.28 15.53 -21.48
N PRO A 27 -1.13 14.83 -21.51
CA PRO A 27 -0.71 14.01 -20.39
C PRO A 27 -0.69 14.88 -19.14
N ALA A 28 -1.46 14.49 -18.13
CA ALA A 28 -1.45 15.17 -16.84
C ALA A 28 0.01 15.29 -16.37
N PRO A 29 0.45 16.45 -15.88
CA PRO A 29 1.83 16.61 -15.42
C PRO A 29 2.09 15.55 -14.35
N ALA A 30 3.14 14.73 -14.56
CA ALA A 30 3.60 13.82 -13.54
C ALA A 30 3.90 14.67 -12.30
N VAL A 31 3.23 14.38 -11.18
CA VAL A 31 3.50 15.03 -9.90
C VAL A 31 4.88 14.54 -9.45
N VAL A 32 5.93 15.24 -9.87
CA VAL A 32 7.30 14.97 -9.46
C VAL A 32 7.47 15.63 -8.09
N LEU A 33 7.46 14.82 -7.03
CA LEU A 33 7.74 15.28 -5.67
C LEU A 33 9.15 15.90 -5.63
N THR A 34 9.27 17.07 -5.00
CA THR A 34 10.58 17.68 -4.82
C THR A 34 11.41 16.86 -3.83
N PRO A 35 12.77 16.94 -3.85
CA PRO A 35 13.61 16.26 -2.86
C PRO A 35 13.25 16.60 -1.42
N VAL A 36 12.82 17.84 -1.17
CA VAL A 36 12.35 18.30 0.15
C VAL A 36 11.06 17.60 0.55
N GLN A 37 10.09 17.48 -0.35
CA GLN A 37 8.83 16.77 -0.10
C GLN A 37 9.08 15.27 0.13
N MET A 38 10.01 14.65 -0.60
CA MET A 38 10.41 13.25 -0.38
C MET A 38 11.04 13.04 1.00
N ALA A 39 11.94 13.92 1.42
CA ALA A 39 12.55 13.87 2.75
C ALA A 39 11.48 14.04 3.86
N TYR A 40 10.53 14.96 3.66
CA TYR A 40 9.41 15.16 4.57
C TYR A 40 8.52 13.91 4.68
N LEU A 41 8.09 13.33 3.54
CA LEU A 41 7.32 12.09 3.52
C LEU A 41 8.02 10.96 4.26
N GLN A 42 9.34 10.82 4.08
CA GLN A 42 10.10 9.79 4.77
C GLN A 42 10.18 10.05 6.28
N ALA A 43 10.44 11.29 6.70
CA ALA A 43 10.52 11.66 8.11
C ALA A 43 9.18 11.45 8.82
N GLU A 44 8.08 11.88 8.19
CA GLU A 44 6.75 11.75 8.78
C GLU A 44 6.26 10.31 8.77
N THR A 45 6.59 9.51 7.74
CA THR A 45 6.34 8.06 7.77
C THR A 45 7.02 7.41 8.97
N ARG A 46 8.30 7.75 9.24
CA ARG A 46 9.02 7.24 10.42
C ARG A 46 8.34 7.66 11.71
N ARG A 47 7.91 8.92 11.82
CA ARG A 47 7.19 9.43 13.00
C ARG A 47 5.88 8.69 13.25
N ILE A 48 5.10 8.44 12.20
CA ILE A 48 3.86 7.68 12.25
C ILE A 48 4.13 6.24 12.73
N ASP A 49 5.13 5.58 12.16
CA ASP A 49 5.51 4.21 12.55
C ASP A 49 6.03 4.14 14.00
N GLU A 50 6.84 5.11 14.46
CA GLU A 50 7.29 5.19 15.86
C GLU A 50 6.13 5.43 16.84
N THR A 51 5.18 6.28 16.47
CA THR A 51 3.99 6.54 17.30
C THR A 51 3.15 5.27 17.45
N PHE A 52 3.01 4.51 16.36
CA PHE A 52 2.37 3.20 16.40
C PHE A 52 3.10 2.21 17.31
N ILE A 53 4.43 2.10 17.18
CA ILE A 53 5.26 1.24 18.04
C ILE A 53 5.05 1.61 19.52
N GLN A 54 5.09 2.89 19.85
CA GLN A 54 4.89 3.37 21.22
C GLN A 54 3.51 2.97 21.78
N LYS A 55 2.44 3.09 20.97
CA LYS A 55 1.10 2.65 21.38
C LYS A 55 1.05 1.15 21.63
N LEU A 56 1.65 0.34 20.75
CA LEU A 56 1.71 -1.10 20.94
C LEU A 56 2.48 -1.48 22.22
N MET A 57 3.58 -0.79 22.52
CA MET A 57 4.33 -0.99 23.78
C MET A 57 3.44 -0.71 24.99
N THR A 58 2.74 0.42 25.01
CA THR A 58 1.85 0.80 26.11
C THR A 58 0.71 -0.20 26.31
N ILE A 59 0.10 -0.70 25.22
CA ILE A 59 -1.05 -1.63 25.30
C ILE A 59 -0.63 -3.04 25.71
N SER A 60 0.46 -3.54 25.14
CA SER A 60 0.91 -4.93 25.33
C SER A 60 1.87 -5.12 26.50
N GLY A 61 2.50 -4.06 27.00
CA GLY A 61 3.59 -4.13 27.97
C GLY A 61 4.91 -4.66 27.39
N ALA A 62 4.98 -4.87 26.07
CA ALA A 62 6.20 -5.33 25.41
C ALA A 62 7.26 -4.22 25.32
N SER A 63 8.52 -4.62 25.35
CA SER A 63 9.65 -3.74 25.02
C SER A 63 9.64 -3.35 23.55
N ARG A 64 10.32 -2.24 23.23
CA ARG A 64 10.41 -1.72 21.86
C ARG A 64 11.00 -2.76 20.90
N GLU A 65 12.05 -3.45 21.31
CA GLU A 65 12.71 -4.49 20.51
C GLU A 65 11.76 -5.65 20.18
N GLN A 66 10.93 -6.06 21.13
CA GLN A 66 9.93 -7.12 20.93
C GLN A 66 8.85 -6.68 19.95
N VAL A 67 8.36 -5.44 20.06
CA VAL A 67 7.36 -4.87 19.13
C VAL A 67 7.92 -4.76 17.72
N ILE A 68 9.15 -4.24 17.56
CA ILE A 68 9.78 -4.10 16.24
C ILE A 68 9.96 -5.47 15.57
N ARG A 69 10.39 -6.49 16.33
CA ARG A 69 10.52 -7.86 15.80
C ARG A 69 9.17 -8.48 15.42
N ALA A 70 8.10 -8.11 16.12
CA ALA A 70 6.74 -8.58 15.83
C ALA A 70 6.12 -7.89 14.61
N ILE A 71 6.57 -6.68 14.26
CA ILE A 71 6.10 -5.97 13.08
C ILE A 71 6.74 -6.59 11.82
N PRO A 72 5.94 -7.20 10.93
CA PRO A 72 6.48 -7.78 9.71
C PRO A 72 6.98 -6.68 8.75
N ALA A 73 8.06 -6.99 8.02
CA ALA A 73 8.56 -6.13 6.96
C ALA A 73 7.46 -5.86 5.91
N LYS A 74 7.45 -4.65 5.32
CA LYS A 74 6.43 -4.21 4.36
C LYS A 74 6.29 -5.24 3.23
N GLY A 75 5.12 -5.87 3.11
CA GLY A 75 4.78 -6.89 2.12
C GLY A 75 3.29 -7.25 2.18
N ARG A 76 2.78 -7.99 1.20
CA ARG A 76 1.36 -8.41 1.11
C ARG A 76 1.01 -9.41 2.21
N LEU A 77 0.85 -8.92 3.43
CA LEU A 77 0.16 -9.62 4.49
C LEU A 77 -1.25 -9.05 4.53
N THR A 78 -2.20 -9.83 4.02
CA THR A 78 -3.64 -9.57 4.20
C THR A 78 -3.99 -9.43 5.68
N GLU A 79 -3.23 -10.07 6.58
CA GLU A 79 -3.50 -10.14 8.02
C GLU A 79 -2.31 -9.65 8.88
N ARG A 80 -1.83 -8.41 8.65
CA ARG A 80 -0.71 -7.83 9.41
C ARG A 80 -0.93 -7.89 10.93
N MET A 81 -2.12 -7.50 11.40
CA MET A 81 -2.40 -7.44 12.83
C MET A 81 -2.42 -8.82 13.49
N ALA A 82 -2.99 -9.83 12.82
CA ALA A 82 -2.96 -11.20 13.32
C ALA A 82 -1.53 -11.70 13.55
N ARG A 83 -0.60 -11.37 12.64
CA ARG A 83 0.83 -11.72 12.79
C ARG A 83 1.48 -11.01 13.97
N ILE A 84 1.16 -9.74 14.20
CA ILE A 84 1.66 -8.97 15.34
C ILE A 84 1.16 -9.60 16.64
N TYR A 85 -0.13 -9.94 16.73
CA TYR A 85 -0.70 -10.62 17.91
C TYR A 85 0.03 -11.92 18.21
N SER A 86 0.10 -12.83 17.23
CA SER A 86 0.74 -14.13 17.42
C SER A 86 2.22 -14.00 17.81
N SER A 87 2.93 -13.04 17.22
CA SER A 87 4.35 -12.82 17.52
C SER A 87 4.55 -12.28 18.94
N LEU A 88 3.72 -11.32 19.37
CA LEU A 88 3.80 -10.77 20.72
C LEU A 88 3.38 -11.81 21.76
N GLU A 89 2.31 -12.56 21.54
CA GLU A 89 1.86 -13.63 22.45
C GLU A 89 2.95 -14.71 22.61
N TYR A 90 3.61 -15.07 21.50
CA TYR A 90 4.70 -16.04 21.53
C TYR A 90 5.92 -15.55 22.34
N VAL A 91 6.27 -14.28 22.21
CA VAL A 91 7.44 -13.67 22.86
C VAL A 91 7.17 -13.36 24.32
N LEU A 92 5.99 -12.84 24.64
CA LEU A 92 5.59 -12.48 26.01
C LEU A 92 5.15 -13.69 26.84
N LYS A 93 4.86 -14.84 26.20
CA LYS A 93 4.30 -16.05 26.85
C LYS A 93 2.97 -15.79 27.56
N VAL A 94 2.23 -14.79 27.10
CA VAL A 94 0.92 -14.37 27.62
C VAL A 94 -0.03 -14.19 26.44
N GLN A 95 -1.30 -14.56 26.61
CA GLN A 95 -2.32 -14.24 25.62
C GLN A 95 -2.79 -12.79 25.77
N LEU A 96 -2.84 -12.06 24.66
CA LEU A 96 -3.38 -10.70 24.66
C LEU A 96 -4.89 -10.78 24.86
N THR A 97 -5.42 -9.95 25.75
CA THR A 97 -6.87 -9.90 25.98
C THR A 97 -7.60 -9.40 24.72
N PRO A 98 -8.89 -9.73 24.55
CA PRO A 98 -9.68 -9.19 23.44
C PRO A 98 -9.66 -7.66 23.39
N GLU A 99 -9.67 -7.01 24.55
CA GLU A 99 -9.57 -5.56 24.69
C GLU A 99 -8.21 -5.03 24.20
N GLN A 100 -7.10 -5.64 24.62
CA GLN A 100 -5.77 -5.27 24.13
C GLN A 100 -5.68 -5.41 22.60
N LYS A 101 -6.22 -6.50 22.04
CA LYS A 101 -6.26 -6.72 20.58
C LYS A 101 -7.10 -5.64 19.89
N ALA A 102 -8.26 -5.27 20.44
CA ALA A 102 -9.10 -4.21 19.89
C ALA A 102 -8.39 -2.84 19.91
N LEU A 103 -7.72 -2.49 21.01
CA LEU A 103 -6.95 -1.25 21.13
C LEU A 103 -5.77 -1.21 20.15
N MET A 104 -5.05 -2.33 19.99
CA MET A 104 -3.97 -2.44 19.02
C MET A 104 -4.47 -2.34 17.57
N PHE A 105 -5.65 -2.89 17.28
CA PHE A 105 -6.30 -2.75 15.98
C PHE A 105 -6.64 -1.29 15.68
N ALA A 106 -7.25 -0.59 16.64
CA ALA A 106 -7.55 0.84 16.51
C ALA A 106 -6.28 1.67 16.25
N ALA A 107 -5.17 1.36 16.94
CA ALA A 107 -3.89 2.00 16.69
C ALA A 107 -3.34 1.78 15.27
N ASP A 108 -3.57 0.61 14.64
CA ASP A 108 -3.20 0.38 13.24
C ASP A 108 -4.12 1.11 12.26
N GLU A 109 -5.41 1.24 12.57
CA GLU A 109 -6.34 2.05 11.76
C GLU A 109 -5.95 3.53 11.78
N GLU A 110 -5.62 4.07 12.95
CA GLU A 110 -5.08 5.44 13.07
C GLU A 110 -3.80 5.62 12.25
N ARG A 111 -2.89 4.63 12.30
CA ARG A 111 -1.66 4.64 11.50
C ARG A 111 -1.96 4.65 10.00
N LYS A 112 -2.89 3.80 9.54
CA LYS A 112 -3.30 3.74 8.13
C LYS A 112 -3.90 5.06 7.68
N GLN A 113 -4.76 5.66 8.51
CA GLN A 113 -5.36 6.96 8.21
C GLN A 113 -4.31 8.06 8.11
N ALA A 114 -3.37 8.13 9.07
CA ALA A 114 -2.26 9.09 9.01
C ALA A 114 -1.39 8.91 7.75
N LEU A 115 -1.08 7.66 7.36
CA LEU A 115 -0.34 7.37 6.13
C LEU A 115 -1.12 7.77 4.86
N LYS A 116 -2.45 7.70 4.89
CA LYS A 116 -3.32 8.11 3.78
C LYS A 116 -3.36 9.63 3.62
N GLU A 117 -3.33 10.37 4.73
CA GLU A 117 -3.34 11.84 4.76
C GLU A 117 -1.97 12.45 4.45
N LEU A 118 -0.89 11.70 4.69
CA LEU A 118 0.48 12.16 4.56
C LEU A 118 0.85 12.81 3.20
N PRO A 119 0.45 12.25 2.03
CA PRO A 119 0.74 12.88 0.74
C PRO A 119 0.10 14.26 0.59
N ALA A 120 -1.10 14.47 1.16
CA ALA A 120 -1.76 15.77 1.13
C ALA A 120 -1.01 16.79 2.00
N SER A 121 -0.54 16.38 3.19
CA SER A 121 0.27 17.24 4.04
C SER A 121 1.62 17.61 3.43
N ALA A 122 2.25 16.69 2.69
CA ALA A 122 3.52 16.95 2.01
C ALA A 122 3.39 17.95 0.85
N ALA A 123 2.24 18.01 0.18
CA ALA A 123 2.00 18.97 -0.90
C ALA A 123 1.93 20.43 -0.41
N THR A 124 1.72 20.65 0.90
CA THR A 124 1.66 21.98 1.54
C THR A 124 2.99 22.38 2.22
N LYS A 125 4.05 21.57 2.10
CA LYS A 125 5.39 21.83 2.64
C LYS A 125 6.38 22.18 1.53
#